data_AF-A0A6N7FH68-F1
#
_entry.id   AF-A0A6N7FH68-F1
#
_cell.length_a   1.000
_cell.length_b   1.000
_cell.length_c   1.000
_cell.angle_alpha   90.00
_cell.angle_beta   90.00
_cell.angle_gamma   90.00
#
_symmetry.space_group_name_H-M   'P 1'
#
loop_
_entity.id
_entity.type
_entity.pdbx_description
1 polymer ?
#
loop_
_entity_poly.entity_id
_entity_poly.type
_entity_poly.pdbx_seq_one_letter_code
_entity_poly.pdbx_strand_id
1 'polypeptide(L)'
;RPADNPLIVHVHGLEGLHRVARRVPPLADELATRWWPGPLSLVVEAAEDLPSVTRGGLTTVAVRMPAHPVALAVLKAADLPLAAPSANRSGRPSPTTAAHVVDDLGGRVDLVLDAGRCRVGVESTVVDARGDRPVVLRAGAITAEDLKLVAEQAPASANGASPGTRYRHYAPACRVEIAAPGEGP
;
A
#
# COMPACT_ATOMS: atom_id res chain seq x y z
N ARG A 1 3.53 16.07 -0.78
CA ARG A 1 3.12 14.96 -1.68
C ARG A 1 2.13 15.55 -2.69
N PRO A 2 2.22 15.24 -4.00
CA PRO A 2 1.22 15.67 -4.97
C PRO A 2 -0.19 15.22 -4.57
N ALA A 3 -1.19 16.07 -4.76
CA ALA A 3 -2.57 15.82 -4.30
C ALA A 3 -3.28 14.71 -5.09
N ASP A 4 -2.80 14.41 -6.30
CA ASP A 4 -3.32 13.37 -7.20
C ASP A 4 -2.66 12.00 -6.97
N ASN A 5 -1.78 11.86 -5.97
CA ASN A 5 -1.16 10.59 -5.62
C ASN A 5 -1.93 9.93 -4.45
N PRO A 6 -2.78 8.92 -4.72
CA PRO A 6 -3.68 8.34 -3.73
C PRO A 6 -2.92 7.76 -2.53
N LEU A 7 -3.63 7.57 -1.41
CA LEU A 7 -3.13 6.97 -0.20
C LEU A 7 -3.65 5.53 -0.05
N ILE A 8 -2.90 4.69 0.66
CA ILE A 8 -3.41 3.41 1.15
C ILE A 8 -4.05 3.65 2.51
N VAL A 9 -5.29 3.22 2.65
CA VAL A 9 -6.01 3.19 3.91
C VAL A 9 -5.71 1.87 4.63
N HIS A 10 -5.25 1.99 5.87
CA HIS A 10 -4.95 0.87 6.73
C HIS A 10 -6.14 0.59 7.65
N VAL A 11 -6.48 -0.68 7.81
CA VAL A 11 -7.64 -1.14 8.59
C VAL A 11 -7.27 -2.26 9.55
N HIS A 12 -8.09 -2.46 10.58
CA HIS A 12 -8.02 -3.65 11.43
C HIS A 12 -9.21 -4.56 11.14
N GLY A 13 -8.95 -5.77 10.65
CA GLY A 13 -9.98 -6.76 10.34
C GLY A 13 -10.71 -6.50 9.02
N LEU A 14 -11.50 -7.49 8.61
CA LEU A 14 -12.27 -7.43 7.35
C LEU A 14 -13.39 -6.39 7.41
N GLU A 15 -14.00 -6.15 8.57
CA GLU A 15 -15.02 -5.12 8.74
C GLU A 15 -14.53 -3.73 8.31
N GLY A 16 -13.26 -3.41 8.56
CA GLY A 16 -12.67 -2.15 8.14
C GLY A 16 -12.64 -1.97 6.63
N LEU A 17 -12.59 -3.05 5.83
CA LEU A 17 -12.75 -2.98 4.38
C LEU A 17 -14.15 -2.50 3.99
N HIS A 18 -15.18 -3.03 4.65
CA HIS A 18 -16.57 -2.62 4.43
C HIS A 18 -16.82 -1.16 4.84
N ARG A 19 -16.07 -0.62 5.81
CA ARG A 19 -16.17 0.80 6.21
C ARG A 19 -15.66 1.77 5.14
N VAL A 20 -14.77 1.34 4.25
CA VAL A 20 -14.10 2.24 3.28
C VAL A 20 -14.46 1.94 1.82
N ALA A 21 -15.05 0.77 1.57
CA ALA A 21 -15.47 0.35 0.25
C ALA A 21 -16.99 0.54 0.07
N ARG A 22 -17.41 1.06 -1.09
CA ARG A 22 -18.84 1.13 -1.46
C ARG A 22 -19.46 -0.26 -1.58
N ARG A 23 -18.67 -1.19 -2.12
CA ARG A 23 -19.00 -2.62 -2.25
C ARG A 23 -17.71 -3.40 -2.18
N VAL A 24 -17.73 -4.55 -1.50
CA VAL A 24 -16.61 -5.51 -1.49
C VAL A 24 -16.94 -6.62 -2.50
N PRO A 25 -16.21 -6.70 -3.63
CA PRO A 25 -16.34 -7.80 -4.58
C PRO A 25 -15.92 -9.14 -3.96
N PRO A 26 -16.47 -10.29 -4.41
CA PRO A 26 -16.08 -11.61 -3.92
C PRO A 26 -14.56 -11.85 -4.01
N LEU A 27 -13.95 -11.46 -5.13
CA LEU A 27 -12.50 -11.55 -5.30
C LEU A 27 -11.76 -10.75 -4.21
N ALA A 28 -12.18 -9.52 -3.91
CA ALA A 28 -11.52 -8.72 -2.89
C ALA A 28 -11.63 -9.36 -1.49
N ASP A 29 -12.78 -9.94 -1.16
CA ASP A 29 -12.99 -10.63 0.11
C ASP A 29 -12.14 -11.91 0.24
N GLU A 30 -12.04 -12.69 -0.84
CA GLU A 30 -11.23 -13.91 -0.88
C GLU A 30 -9.73 -13.61 -0.77
N LEU A 31 -9.25 -12.62 -1.54
CA LEU A 31 -7.87 -12.15 -1.46
C LEU A 31 -7.57 -11.59 -0.05
N ALA A 32 -8.49 -10.82 0.54
CA ALA A 32 -8.33 -10.29 1.89
C ALA A 32 -8.25 -11.42 2.93
N THR A 33 -9.19 -12.36 2.90
CA THR A 33 -9.23 -13.50 3.83
C THR A 33 -7.94 -14.32 3.82
N ARG A 34 -7.31 -14.47 2.64
CA ARG A 34 -6.08 -15.25 2.51
C ARG A 34 -4.81 -14.53 2.94
N TRP A 35 -4.68 -13.25 2.60
CA TRP A 35 -3.42 -12.51 2.76
C TRP A 35 -3.47 -11.38 3.77
N TRP A 36 -4.60 -11.14 4.43
CA TRP A 36 -4.70 -10.20 5.54
C TRP A 36 -4.74 -10.92 6.90
N PRO A 37 -4.00 -10.43 7.91
CA PRO A 37 -3.05 -9.31 7.86
C PRO A 37 -1.82 -9.64 7.00
N GLY A 38 -1.32 -8.69 6.19
CA GLY A 38 -0.17 -8.99 5.33
C GLY A 38 0.30 -7.90 4.37
N PRO A 39 1.12 -8.29 3.37
CA PRO A 39 1.73 -7.39 2.40
C PRO A 39 0.88 -7.18 1.14
N LEU A 40 -0.45 -7.39 1.23
CA LEU A 40 -1.37 -7.18 0.11
C LEU A 40 -2.18 -5.89 0.31
N SER A 41 -2.31 -5.10 -0.75
CA SER A 41 -3.19 -3.95 -0.83
C SER A 41 -4.22 -4.18 -1.94
N LEU A 42 -5.49 -3.93 -1.64
CA LEU A 42 -6.60 -4.13 -2.56
C LEU A 42 -7.18 -2.79 -3.00
N VAL A 43 -7.31 -2.57 -4.31
CA VAL A 43 -8.04 -1.45 -4.86
C VAL A 43 -9.49 -1.87 -5.09
N VAL A 44 -10.41 -1.12 -4.49
CA VAL A 44 -11.87 -1.33 -4.55
C VAL A 44 -12.58 -0.01 -4.83
N GLU A 45 -13.86 -0.06 -5.17
CA GLU A 45 -14.69 1.15 -5.28
C GLU A 45 -14.87 1.78 -3.90
N ALA A 46 -14.56 3.07 -3.78
CA ALA A 46 -14.58 3.75 -2.50
C ALA A 46 -16.00 4.10 -2.05
N ALA A 47 -16.21 4.05 -0.73
CA ALA A 47 -17.40 4.57 -0.08
C ALA A 47 -17.58 6.07 -0.40
N GLU A 48 -18.83 6.52 -0.42
CA GLU A 48 -19.18 7.90 -0.84
C GLU A 48 -18.66 8.96 0.12
N ASP A 49 -18.67 8.64 1.41
CA ASP A 49 -18.20 9.49 2.50
C ASP A 49 -16.67 9.49 2.64
N LEU A 50 -15.95 8.62 1.92
CA LEU A 50 -14.48 8.60 1.98
C LEU A 50 -13.89 9.86 1.32
N PRO A 51 -13.09 10.67 2.07
CA PRO A 51 -12.59 11.94 1.58
C PRO A 51 -11.82 11.82 0.25
N SER A 52 -12.09 12.74 -0.68
CA SER A 52 -11.43 12.76 -2.00
C SER A 52 -9.91 12.90 -1.90
N VAL A 53 -9.42 13.60 -0.86
CA VAL A 53 -7.99 13.78 -0.56
C VAL A 53 -7.27 12.47 -0.29
N THR A 54 -7.96 11.47 0.25
CA THR A 54 -7.41 10.12 0.46
C THR A 54 -7.25 9.38 -0.87
N ARG A 55 -8.14 9.63 -1.81
CA ARG A 55 -8.25 8.93 -3.09
C ARG A 55 -7.52 9.61 -4.23
N GLY A 56 -6.92 10.78 -4.01
CA GLY A 56 -6.30 11.57 -5.07
C GLY A 56 -7.28 11.94 -6.19
N GLY A 57 -8.57 12.14 -5.86
CA GLY A 57 -9.63 12.43 -6.83
C GLY A 57 -10.19 11.21 -7.58
N LEU A 58 -9.73 9.99 -7.29
CA LEU A 58 -10.23 8.76 -7.90
C LEU A 58 -11.56 8.29 -7.27
N THR A 59 -12.34 7.49 -8.00
CA THR A 59 -13.53 6.80 -7.45
C THR A 59 -13.17 5.59 -6.58
N THR A 60 -11.89 5.20 -6.58
CA THR A 60 -11.40 4.00 -5.90
C THR A 60 -10.57 4.33 -4.66
N VAL A 61 -10.36 3.33 -3.81
CA VAL A 61 -9.50 3.39 -2.64
C VAL A 61 -8.61 2.15 -2.60
N ALA A 62 -7.34 2.33 -2.24
CA ALA A 62 -6.44 1.23 -1.90
C ALA A 62 -6.51 0.95 -0.40
N VAL A 63 -6.74 -0.31 -0.01
CA VAL A 63 -6.93 -0.72 1.38
C VAL A 63 -5.93 -1.80 1.75
N ARG A 64 -5.47 -1.84 3.01
CA ARG A 64 -4.56 -2.86 3.53
C ARG A 64 -4.81 -3.14 5.01
N MET A 65 -4.75 -4.40 5.40
CA MET A 65 -4.55 -4.77 6.81
C MET A 65 -3.08 -5.12 7.05
N PRO A 66 -2.30 -4.30 7.79
CA PRO A 66 -0.87 -4.53 7.95
C PRO A 66 -0.57 -5.70 8.89
N ALA A 67 0.36 -6.58 8.53
CA ALA A 67 0.91 -7.61 9.42
C ALA A 67 2.02 -7.06 10.34
N HIS A 68 1.67 -6.08 11.17
CA HIS A 68 2.60 -5.55 12.19
C HIS A 68 1.86 -5.34 13.51
N PRO A 69 2.33 -5.93 14.63
CA PRO A 69 1.59 -5.89 15.90
C PRO A 69 1.34 -4.47 16.39
N VAL A 70 2.34 -3.58 16.31
CA VAL A 70 2.19 -2.17 16.71
C VAL A 70 1.21 -1.43 15.79
N ALA A 71 1.25 -1.64 14.47
CA ALA A 71 0.34 -0.96 13.55
C ALA A 71 -1.10 -1.41 13.79
N LEU A 72 -1.32 -2.72 14.00
CA LEU A 72 -2.63 -3.25 14.36
C LEU A 72 -3.11 -2.75 15.72
N ALA A 73 -2.24 -2.61 16.71
CA ALA A 73 -2.60 -2.06 18.01
C ALA A 73 -3.05 -0.60 17.89
N VAL A 74 -2.34 0.23 17.11
CA VAL A 74 -2.74 1.61 16.82
C VAL A 74 -4.10 1.66 16.12
N LEU A 75 -4.28 0.86 15.06
CA LEU A 75 -5.55 0.81 14.32
C LEU A 75 -6.72 0.40 15.22
N LYS A 76 -6.52 -0.62 16.06
CA LYS A 76 -7.54 -1.07 17.02
C LYS A 76 -7.84 -0.02 18.09
N ALA A 77 -6.83 0.68 18.60
CA ALA A 77 -7.01 1.71 19.60
C ALA A 77 -7.71 2.96 19.03
N ALA A 78 -7.46 3.27 17.75
CA ALA A 78 -8.12 4.36 17.05
C ALA A 78 -9.56 4.03 16.63
N ASP A 79 -9.88 2.74 16.44
CA ASP A 79 -11.16 2.22 15.91
C ASP A 79 -11.64 2.94 14.63
N LEU A 80 -10.68 3.35 13.80
CA LEU A 80 -10.92 4.10 12.57
C LEU A 80 -9.94 3.66 11.47
N PRO A 81 -10.37 3.65 10.19
CA PRO A 81 -9.45 3.48 9.06
C PRO A 81 -8.42 4.61 9.00
N LEU A 82 -7.15 4.28 8.80
CA LEU A 82 -6.04 5.23 8.83
C LEU A 82 -5.34 5.33 7.48
N ALA A 83 -5.46 6.48 6.80
CA ALA A 83 -4.71 6.75 5.58
C ALA A 83 -3.23 7.00 5.91
N ALA A 84 -2.33 6.16 5.40
CA ALA A 84 -0.90 6.29 5.64
C ALA A 84 -0.07 5.99 4.38
N PRO A 85 0.63 6.99 3.82
CA PRO A 85 1.71 6.75 2.87
C PRO A 85 3.00 6.31 3.60
N SER A 86 4.07 6.09 2.84
CA SER A 86 5.41 5.96 3.41
C SER A 86 5.80 7.24 4.17
N ALA A 87 6.41 7.07 5.37
CA ALA A 87 6.70 8.15 6.31
C ALA A 87 8.00 8.90 5.98
N ASN A 88 8.15 9.32 4.72
CA ASN A 88 9.29 10.07 4.21
C ASN A 88 8.85 11.35 3.51
N ARG A 89 9.79 12.27 3.31
CA ARG A 89 9.58 13.39 2.40
C ARG A 89 9.43 12.85 0.98
N SER A 90 8.42 13.34 0.27
CA SER A 90 8.10 12.92 -1.10
C SER A 90 9.34 12.91 -1.99
N GLY A 91 9.62 11.77 -2.63
CA GLY A 91 10.78 11.55 -3.50
C GLY A 91 12.01 10.94 -2.83
N ARG A 92 12.11 11.00 -1.49
CA ARG A 92 13.17 10.28 -0.75
C ARG A 92 12.84 8.79 -0.65
N PRO A 93 13.84 7.92 -0.41
CA PRO A 93 13.61 6.50 -0.15
C PRO A 93 12.64 6.27 1.02
N SER A 94 11.82 5.25 0.91
CA SER A 94 10.91 4.82 1.97
C SER A 94 11.67 4.48 3.26
N PRO A 95 11.18 4.92 4.43
CA PRO A 95 11.87 4.70 5.69
C PRO A 95 11.67 3.24 6.14
N THR A 96 12.69 2.68 6.78
CA THR A 96 12.68 1.31 7.30
C THR A 96 13.02 1.23 8.79
N THR A 97 13.32 2.37 9.42
CA THR A 97 13.60 2.54 10.85
C THR A 97 12.98 3.85 11.33
N ALA A 98 12.75 3.99 12.64
CA ALA A 98 12.28 5.25 13.22
C ALA A 98 13.28 6.40 13.01
N ALA A 99 14.59 6.11 13.06
CA ALA A 99 15.63 7.10 12.76
C ALA A 99 15.45 7.73 11.38
N HIS A 100 15.19 6.93 10.33
CA HIS A 100 14.92 7.47 8.99
C HIS A 100 13.69 8.40 8.97
N VAL A 101 12.66 8.09 9.77
CA VAL A 101 11.46 8.94 9.89
C VAL A 101 11.79 10.25 10.61
N VAL A 102 12.56 10.21 11.69
CA VAL A 102 12.99 11.40 12.43
C VAL A 102 13.87 12.30 11.57
N ASP A 103 14.78 11.73 10.78
CA ASP A 103 15.64 12.49 9.86
C ASP A 103 14.84 13.24 8.79
N ASP A 104 13.72 12.66 8.34
CA ASP A 104 12.88 13.23 7.28
C ASP A 104 11.78 14.16 7.81
N LEU A 105 11.15 13.79 8.92
CA LEU A 105 9.89 14.36 9.41
C LEU A 105 9.99 14.90 10.85
N GLY A 106 11.15 14.83 11.48
CA GLY A 106 11.38 15.37 12.83
C GLY A 106 10.91 16.82 12.95
N GLY A 107 10.10 17.11 13.97
CA GLY A 107 9.50 18.43 14.19
C GLY A 107 8.38 18.81 13.21
N ARG A 108 7.96 17.91 12.31
CA ARG A 108 6.87 18.12 11.34
C ARG A 108 5.68 17.20 11.55
N VAL A 109 5.80 16.24 12.47
CA VAL A 109 4.75 15.31 12.88
C VAL A 109 4.66 15.32 14.40
N ASP A 110 3.45 15.11 14.92
CA ASP A 110 3.20 15.17 16.37
C ASP A 110 3.81 13.97 17.11
N LEU A 111 3.94 12.83 16.42
CA LEU A 111 4.37 11.57 17.03
C LEU A 111 5.13 10.70 16.02
N VAL A 112 6.17 10.02 16.52
CA VAL A 112 6.85 8.91 15.83
C VAL A 112 6.83 7.70 16.77
N LEU A 113 6.29 6.58 16.29
CA LEU A 113 6.29 5.32 17.01
C LEU A 113 7.50 4.49 16.57
N ASP A 114 8.43 4.24 17.49
CA ASP A 114 9.55 3.33 17.24
C ASP A 114 9.17 1.89 17.61
N ALA A 115 9.12 1.03 16.60
CA ALA A 115 8.89 -0.40 16.74
C ALA A 115 10.02 -1.23 16.12
N GLY A 116 11.22 -0.65 15.98
CA GLY A 116 12.37 -1.27 15.35
C GLY A 116 12.33 -1.25 13.82
N ARG A 117 13.15 -2.11 13.21
CA ARG A 117 13.32 -2.15 11.75
C ARG A 117 12.19 -2.92 11.06
N CYS A 118 11.71 -2.39 9.92
CA CYS A 118 10.80 -3.09 9.02
C CYS A 118 11.40 -4.44 8.57
N ARG A 119 10.67 -5.55 8.75
CA ARG A 119 11.15 -6.90 8.38
C ARG A 119 11.30 -7.12 6.89
N VAL A 120 10.38 -6.60 6.08
CA VAL A 120 10.33 -6.83 4.62
C VAL A 120 11.11 -5.76 3.86
N GLY A 121 11.04 -4.51 4.28
CA GLY A 121 11.79 -3.40 3.67
C GLY A 121 11.29 -2.91 2.31
N VAL A 122 10.37 -3.63 1.67
CA VAL A 122 9.68 -3.23 0.42
C VAL A 122 8.18 -3.05 0.64
N GLU A 123 7.54 -2.27 -0.23
CA GLU A 123 6.10 -2.01 -0.15
C GLU A 123 5.20 -3.21 -0.49
N SER A 124 3.91 -3.10 -0.16
CA SER A 124 2.90 -4.11 -0.47
C SER A 124 2.69 -4.32 -1.97
N THR A 125 2.35 -5.54 -2.37
CA THR A 125 1.72 -5.80 -3.68
C THR A 125 0.39 -5.06 -3.72
N VAL A 126 0.11 -4.34 -4.80
CA VAL A 126 -1.18 -3.65 -5.01
C VAL A 126 -1.93 -4.35 -6.13
N VAL A 127 -3.16 -4.77 -5.85
CA VAL A 127 -4.03 -5.49 -6.78
C VAL A 127 -5.34 -4.75 -6.93
N ASP A 128 -5.76 -4.48 -8.16
CA ASP A 128 -7.15 -4.12 -8.49
C ASP A 128 -8.03 -5.36 -8.37
N ALA A 129 -8.97 -5.32 -7.43
CA ALA A 129 -9.86 -6.42 -7.10
C ALA A 129 -11.33 -6.09 -7.39
N ARG A 130 -11.59 -5.08 -8.24
CA ARG A 130 -12.95 -4.62 -8.56
C ARG A 130 -13.73 -5.55 -9.47
N GLY A 131 -13.03 -6.25 -10.37
CA GLY A 131 -13.62 -7.21 -11.31
C GLY A 131 -13.45 -8.66 -10.86
N ASP A 132 -13.74 -9.60 -11.75
CA ASP A 132 -13.65 -11.05 -11.48
C ASP A 132 -12.21 -11.59 -11.61
N ARG A 133 -11.29 -10.78 -12.13
CA ARG A 133 -9.88 -11.12 -12.34
C ARG A 133 -8.99 -10.10 -11.65
N PRO A 134 -7.98 -10.53 -10.86
CA PRO A 134 -7.05 -9.62 -10.21
C PRO A 134 -6.12 -8.95 -11.23
N VAL A 135 -5.91 -7.64 -11.08
CA VAL A 135 -4.91 -6.90 -11.89
C VAL A 135 -3.81 -6.38 -10.98
N VAL A 136 -2.57 -6.83 -11.18
CA VAL A 136 -1.42 -6.35 -10.42
C VAL A 136 -1.05 -4.95 -10.89
N LEU A 137 -1.21 -3.96 -10.01
CA LEU A 137 -0.87 -2.55 -10.24
C LEU A 137 0.53 -2.20 -9.73
N ARG A 138 0.99 -2.91 -8.70
CA ARG A 138 2.35 -2.78 -8.15
C ARG A 138 2.83 -4.13 -7.66
N ALA A 139 3.98 -4.57 -8.16
CA ALA A 139 4.63 -5.79 -7.69
C ALA A 139 5.14 -5.61 -6.25
N GLY A 140 5.13 -6.70 -5.49
CA GLY A 140 5.57 -6.76 -4.10
C GLY A 140 5.78 -8.22 -3.67
N ALA A 141 5.59 -8.51 -2.39
CA ALA A 141 5.83 -9.85 -1.84
C ALA A 141 4.85 -10.94 -2.32
N ILE A 142 3.62 -10.56 -2.72
CA ILE A 142 2.65 -11.49 -3.32
C ILE A 142 2.84 -11.46 -4.83
N THR A 143 3.14 -12.63 -5.42
CA THR A 143 3.44 -12.80 -6.83
C THR A 143 2.18 -13.02 -7.67
N ALA A 144 2.30 -12.92 -8.99
CA ALA A 144 1.21 -13.28 -9.90
C ALA A 144 0.85 -14.78 -9.78
N GLU A 145 1.85 -15.63 -9.54
CA GLU A 145 1.69 -17.07 -9.31
C GLU A 145 0.85 -17.34 -8.05
N ASP A 146 1.10 -16.62 -6.97
CA ASP A 146 0.32 -16.72 -5.73
C ASP A 146 -1.16 -16.37 -5.96
N LEU A 147 -1.43 -15.34 -6.79
CA LEU A 147 -2.79 -14.89 -7.10
C LEU A 147 -3.57 -15.90 -7.95
N LYS A 148 -2.90 -16.70 -8.79
CA LYS A 148 -3.53 -17.77 -9.60
C LYS A 148 -4.13 -18.90 -8.75
N LEU A 149 -3.69 -19.05 -7.50
CA LEU A 149 -4.21 -20.07 -6.59
C LEU A 149 -5.61 -19.73 -6.06
N VAL A 150 -6.07 -18.50 -6.28
CA VAL A 150 -7.31 -17.95 -5.71
C VAL A 150 -8.23 -17.45 -6.81
N ALA A 151 -7.70 -16.78 -7.82
CA ALA A 151 -8.51 -16.34 -8.94
C ALA A 151 -8.66 -17.45 -9.98
N GLU A 152 -9.90 -17.80 -10.33
CA GLU A 152 -10.20 -18.70 -11.46
C GLU A 152 -9.60 -18.20 -12.78
N GLN A 153 -9.49 -16.88 -12.91
CA GLN A 153 -8.87 -16.23 -14.06
C GLN A 153 -7.44 -15.80 -13.72
N ALA A 154 -6.48 -16.15 -14.59
CA ALA A 154 -5.08 -15.76 -14.43
C ALA A 154 -4.95 -14.25 -14.18
N PRO A 155 -4.06 -13.71 -13.35
CA PRO A 155 -3.94 -12.27 -13.11
C PRO A 155 -3.54 -11.50 -14.37
N ALA A 156 -3.99 -10.25 -14.50
CA ALA A 156 -3.48 -9.31 -15.50
C ALA A 156 -2.41 -8.41 -14.86
N SER A 157 -1.57 -7.79 -15.69
CA SER A 157 -0.65 -6.73 -15.28
C SER A 157 -1.01 -5.44 -16.01
N ALA A 158 -1.06 -4.32 -15.29
CA ALA A 158 -1.38 -3.03 -15.88
C ALA A 158 -0.66 -1.87 -15.17
N ASN A 159 -0.28 -0.85 -15.93
CA ASN A 159 0.20 0.43 -15.40
C ASN A 159 -1.00 1.26 -14.93
N GLY A 160 -1.55 0.95 -13.76
CA GLY A 160 -2.68 1.66 -13.16
C GLY A 160 -2.29 2.70 -12.11
N ALA A 161 -3.26 3.53 -11.73
CA ALA A 161 -3.10 4.52 -10.67
C ALA A 161 -3.02 3.82 -9.30
N SER A 162 -1.82 3.71 -8.76
CA SER A 162 -1.58 3.25 -7.39
C SER A 162 -0.43 4.06 -6.77
N PRO A 163 -0.31 4.12 -5.43
CA PRO A 163 0.87 4.73 -4.84
C PRO A 163 2.10 3.95 -5.32
N GLY A 164 3.10 4.60 -5.88
CA GLY A 164 4.29 3.90 -6.42
C GLY A 164 4.48 4.07 -7.92
N THR A 165 3.44 4.41 -8.69
CA THR A 165 3.48 4.24 -10.15
C THR A 165 3.60 5.53 -10.97
N ARG A 166 3.23 6.71 -10.42
CA ARG A 166 3.12 7.96 -11.20
C ARG A 166 4.36 8.89 -11.16
N TYR A 167 5.19 8.79 -10.13
CA TYR A 167 6.35 9.67 -9.93
C TYR A 167 7.62 8.87 -9.63
N ARG A 168 8.82 9.45 -9.77
CA ARG A 168 10.06 8.81 -9.28
C ARG A 168 9.93 8.55 -7.77
N HIS A 169 9.67 7.31 -7.40
CA HIS A 169 9.36 6.91 -6.02
C HIS A 169 10.60 6.69 -5.16
N TYR A 170 11.68 6.18 -5.77
CA TYR A 170 12.98 6.01 -5.14
C TYR A 170 14.02 6.83 -5.91
N ALA A 171 14.33 8.03 -5.42
CA ALA A 171 15.30 8.91 -6.03
C ALA A 171 16.29 9.43 -4.95
N PRO A 172 17.38 8.69 -4.66
CA PRO A 172 18.44 9.24 -3.83
C PRO A 172 19.08 10.46 -4.53
N ALA A 173 19.80 11.28 -3.78
CA ALA A 173 20.48 12.46 -4.33
C ALA A 173 21.65 12.10 -5.27
N CYS A 174 22.13 10.85 -5.23
CA CYS A 174 23.18 10.35 -6.11
C CYS A 174 22.63 9.76 -7.41
N ARG A 175 23.49 9.68 -8.43
CA ARG A 175 23.23 8.90 -9.65
C ARG A 175 23.16 7.42 -9.30
N VAL A 176 22.10 6.76 -9.75
CA VAL A 176 21.90 5.31 -9.62
C VAL A 176 21.92 4.71 -11.03
N GLU A 177 22.77 3.71 -11.22
CA GLU A 177 22.83 2.90 -12.44
C GLU A 177 22.53 1.46 -12.07
N ILE A 178 21.64 0.82 -12.84
CA ILE A 178 21.31 -0.60 -12.69
C ILE A 178 22.03 -1.34 -13.81
N ALA A 179 23.06 -2.09 -13.45
CA ALA A 179 23.78 -2.98 -14.35
C ALA A 179 23.09 -4.35 -14.43
N ALA A 180 22.98 -4.91 -15.63
CA ALA A 180 22.59 -6.31 -15.79
C ALA A 180 23.72 -7.22 -15.26
N PRO A 181 23.40 -8.44 -14.77
CA PRO A 181 24.43 -9.37 -14.34
C PRO A 181 25.41 -9.65 -15.49
N GLY A 182 26.69 -9.35 -15.30
CA GLY A 182 27.74 -9.56 -16.30
C GLY A 182 28.11 -8.32 -17.13
N GLU A 183 27.38 -7.21 -16.99
CA GLU A 183 27.74 -5.92 -17.59
C GLU A 183 28.09 -4.94 -16.48
N GLY A 184 29.35 -4.96 -16.04
CA GLY A 184 29.93 -3.82 -15.33
C GLY A 184 30.34 -2.72 -16.33
N PRO A 185 30.66 -1.51 -15.84
CA PRO A 185 31.50 -0.59 -16.62
C PRO A 185 32.87 -1.21 -16.94
#